data_AF-A0A1M2VP34-F1
#
_entry.id   AF-A0A1M2VP34-F1
#
_cell.length_a   1.000
_cell.length_b   1.000
_cell.length_c   1.000
_cell.angle_alpha   90.00
_cell.angle_beta   90.00
_cell.angle_gamma   90.00
#
_symmetry.space_group_name_H-M   'P 1'
#
loop_
_entity.id
_entity.type
_entity.pdbx_description
1 polymer ?
#
loop_
_entity_poly.entity_id
_entity_poly.type
_entity_poly.pdbx_seq_one_letter_code
_entity_poly.pdbx_strand_id
1 'polypeptide(L)'
;ALSGGPIADVLGRRIGIMVSCIIFSLGVALQTGSSNLPTCIVGRFFAGVGTLRWLVKENRQAAAAESLSRLTSLPMDHPSVQAELQDIRVALQIEREMGESTYKDCFRLNQNKTGLRTLSGIVILALQQLTGINFLFYYGTTFFAHVGIRNPFLVSVANTIVNMGMTLPGMWATDRLGRRPLLLWGGAAMSVCAYLIAILGVTTSVTDIEPQRAIIALMCICITAFASTWGPVGWVVVGEIFPLNVRARAISLAIASHWCVLALA
;
A
#
# COMPACT_ATOMS: atom_id res chain seq x y z
N ALA A 1 3.31 19.77 -9.64
CA ALA A 1 4.63 20.13 -9.09
C ALA A 1 5.23 21.40 -9.73
N LEU A 2 4.43 22.35 -10.23
CA LEU A 2 4.93 23.71 -10.52
C LEU A 2 5.03 24.57 -9.24
N SER A 3 4.35 24.18 -8.16
CA SER A 3 4.37 24.86 -6.85
C SER A 3 5.07 24.07 -5.73
N GLY A 4 5.65 22.90 -6.03
CA GLY A 4 6.44 22.13 -5.05
C GLY A 4 7.88 22.63 -4.91
N GLY A 5 8.38 23.35 -5.93
CA GLY A 5 9.71 23.97 -5.91
C GLY A 5 9.89 24.93 -4.73
N PRO A 6 9.03 25.95 -4.55
CA PRO A 6 9.25 26.97 -3.52
C PRO A 6 9.17 26.44 -2.07
N ILE A 7 8.41 25.37 -1.84
CA ILE A 7 8.20 24.79 -0.50
C ILE A 7 9.32 23.79 -0.15
N ALA A 8 9.88 23.11 -1.15
CA ALA A 8 11.05 22.25 -0.98
C ALA A 8 12.35 23.04 -0.78
N ASP A 9 12.41 24.27 -1.30
CA ASP A 9 13.57 25.17 -1.23
C ASP A 9 13.96 25.57 0.20
N VAL A 10 13.05 25.49 1.19
CA VAL A 10 13.30 26.01 2.56
C VAL A 10 13.61 24.91 3.58
N LEU A 11 13.18 23.66 3.37
CA LEU A 11 12.97 22.73 4.48
C LEU A 11 13.90 21.50 4.54
N GLY A 12 14.78 21.30 3.55
CA GLY A 12 15.79 20.24 3.58
C GLY A 12 15.27 18.82 3.34
N ARG A 13 16.15 17.94 2.83
CA ARG A 13 15.86 16.62 2.24
C ARG A 13 14.92 15.70 3.05
N ARG A 14 15.03 15.68 4.38
CA ARG A 14 14.13 14.85 5.23
C ARG A 14 12.72 15.40 5.32
N ILE A 15 12.58 16.73 5.40
CA ILE A 15 11.28 17.38 5.52
C ILE A 15 10.62 17.48 4.13
N GLY A 16 11.39 17.66 3.06
CA GLY A 16 10.88 17.56 1.68
C GLY A 16 10.27 16.19 1.37
N ILE A 17 10.90 15.10 1.80
CA ILE A 17 10.33 13.74 1.68
C ILE A 17 9.07 13.61 2.54
N MET A 18 9.09 14.04 3.81
CA MET A 18 7.89 13.98 4.66
C MET A 18 6.72 14.83 4.12
N VAL A 19 6.99 16.03 3.64
CA VAL A 19 6.00 16.92 3.01
C VAL A 19 5.48 16.30 1.72
N SER A 20 6.33 15.66 0.91
CA SER A 20 5.88 14.92 -0.27
C SER A 20 5.00 13.73 0.09
N CYS A 21 5.31 13.00 1.17
CA CYS A 21 4.46 11.93 1.69
C CYS A 21 3.13 12.45 2.24
N ILE A 22 3.12 13.62 2.88
CA ILE A 22 1.89 14.26 3.38
C ILE A 22 1.04 14.76 2.21
N ILE A 23 1.64 15.41 1.21
CA ILE A 23 0.94 15.87 -0.01
C ILE A 23 0.41 14.68 -0.80
N PHE A 24 1.19 13.60 -0.90
CA PHE A 24 0.74 12.36 -1.52
C PHE A 24 -0.40 11.71 -0.74
N SER A 25 -0.31 11.67 0.60
CA SER A 25 -1.38 11.15 1.46
C SER A 25 -2.65 12.00 1.38
N LEU A 26 -2.53 13.32 1.30
CA LEU A 26 -3.65 14.25 1.07
C LEU A 26 -4.24 14.06 -0.34
N GLY A 27 -3.40 13.84 -1.36
CA GLY A 27 -3.84 13.53 -2.72
C GLY A 27 -4.54 12.17 -2.82
N VAL A 28 -4.12 11.18 -2.05
CA VAL A 28 -4.80 9.88 -1.90
C VAL A 28 -6.11 10.06 -1.12
N ALA A 29 -6.12 10.81 -0.03
CA ALA A 29 -7.31 11.11 0.76
C ALA A 29 -8.39 11.81 -0.10
N LEU A 30 -8.00 12.79 -0.92
CA LEU A 30 -8.86 13.46 -1.90
C LEU A 30 -9.39 12.51 -2.98
N GLN A 31 -8.59 11.52 -3.41
CA GLN A 31 -9.05 10.48 -4.34
C GLN A 31 -10.07 9.53 -3.70
N THR A 32 -9.87 9.12 -2.44
CA THR A 32 -10.84 8.29 -1.70
C THR A 32 -12.12 9.01 -1.31
N GLY A 33 -12.11 10.35 -1.24
CA GLY A 33 -13.29 11.17 -0.93
C GLY A 33 -14.07 11.71 -2.13
N SER A 34 -13.58 11.50 -3.37
CA SER A 34 -14.15 12.11 -4.57
C SER A 34 -15.16 11.20 -5.28
N SER A 35 -16.38 11.70 -5.50
CA SER A 35 -17.43 11.05 -6.31
C SER A 35 -17.34 11.33 -7.82
N ASN A 36 -16.38 12.14 -8.27
CA ASN A 36 -16.27 12.58 -9.67
C ASN A 36 -14.93 12.21 -10.33
N LEU A 37 -14.98 11.77 -11.60
CA LEU A 37 -13.85 11.34 -12.44
C LEU A 37 -12.73 12.41 -12.66
N PRO A 38 -13.03 13.73 -12.77
CA PRO A 38 -12.00 14.75 -12.96
C PRO A 38 -11.05 14.90 -11.76
N THR A 39 -11.56 14.78 -10.54
CA THR A 39 -10.76 14.88 -9.30
C THR A 39 -9.79 13.71 -9.14
N CYS A 40 -10.16 12.52 -9.64
CA CYS A 40 -9.26 11.36 -9.71
C CYS A 40 -8.10 11.57 -10.68
N ILE A 41 -8.37 12.22 -11.83
CA ILE A 41 -7.35 12.55 -12.82
C ILE A 41 -6.39 13.62 -12.27
N VAL A 42 -6.93 14.62 -11.57
CA VAL A 42 -6.14 15.65 -10.88
C VAL A 42 -5.24 15.01 -9.79
N GLY A 43 -5.77 14.09 -8.98
CA GLY A 43 -4.99 13.33 -7.99
C GLY A 43 -3.84 12.53 -8.58
N ARG A 44 -4.05 11.86 -9.73
CA ARG A 44 -2.99 11.16 -10.49
C ARG A 44 -1.94 12.11 -11.05
N PHE A 45 -2.34 13.30 -11.48
CA PHE A 45 -1.42 14.31 -11.99
C PHE A 45 -0.51 14.86 -10.88
N PHE A 46 -1.05 15.09 -9.67
CA PHE A 46 -0.23 15.50 -8.52
C PHE A 46 0.75 14.41 -8.06
N ALA A 47 0.38 13.13 -8.21
CA ALA A 47 1.24 11.99 -7.87
C ALA A 47 2.32 11.67 -8.92
N GLY A 48 2.10 11.97 -10.21
CA GLY A 48 2.93 11.47 -11.32
C GLY A 48 4.02 12.40 -11.86
N VAL A 49 3.97 13.71 -11.58
CA VAL A 49 4.78 14.74 -12.29
C VAL A 49 6.26 14.81 -11.82
N GLY A 50 6.76 13.81 -11.09
CA GLY A 50 8.06 13.87 -10.40
C GLY A 50 9.13 12.86 -10.80
N THR A 51 8.92 11.98 -11.79
CA THR A 51 9.96 10.99 -12.11
C THR A 51 11.05 11.58 -13.00
N LEU A 52 12.20 11.90 -12.38
CA LEU A 52 13.48 12.22 -13.05
C LEU A 52 13.82 11.21 -14.18
N ARG A 53 13.36 9.96 -14.04
CA ARG A 53 13.44 8.90 -15.05
C ARG A 53 12.80 9.25 -16.39
N TRP A 54 11.73 10.06 -16.44
CA TRP A 54 11.08 10.42 -17.71
C TRP A 54 11.94 11.35 -18.56
N LEU A 55 12.60 12.34 -17.93
CA LEU A 55 13.51 13.27 -18.63
C LEU A 55 14.71 12.52 -19.25
N VAL A 56 15.25 11.52 -18.54
CA VAL A 56 16.33 10.68 -19.07
C VAL A 56 15.79 9.73 -20.16
N LYS A 57 14.55 9.25 -20.04
CA LYS A 57 13.89 8.41 -21.06
C LYS A 57 13.68 9.15 -22.39
N GLU A 58 13.36 10.44 -22.34
CA GLU A 58 13.27 11.34 -23.51
C GLU A 58 14.64 11.80 -24.05
N ASN A 59 15.75 11.23 -23.56
CA ASN A 59 17.11 11.59 -23.97
C ASN A 59 17.53 13.04 -23.63
N ARG A 60 16.78 13.74 -22.76
CA ARG A 60 17.08 15.12 -22.33
C ARG A 60 18.04 15.13 -21.15
N GLN A 61 19.28 14.69 -21.40
CA GLN A 61 20.31 14.50 -20.37
C GLN A 61 20.65 15.78 -19.58
N ALA A 62 20.71 16.93 -20.27
CA ALA A 62 20.99 18.22 -19.63
C ALA A 62 19.87 18.65 -18.66
N ALA A 63 18.60 18.47 -19.05
CA ALA A 63 17.45 18.79 -18.19
C ALA A 63 17.33 17.84 -16.98
N ALA A 64 17.75 16.57 -17.15
CA ALA A 64 17.83 15.62 -16.06
C ALA A 64 18.94 15.96 -15.05
N ALA A 65 20.12 16.37 -15.54
CA ALA A 65 21.23 16.83 -14.71
C ALA A 65 20.87 18.11 -13.95
N GLU A 66 20.20 19.05 -14.61
CA GLU A 66 19.70 20.28 -13.98
C GLU A 66 18.66 19.98 -12.90
N SER A 67 17.71 19.09 -13.18
CA SER A 67 16.69 18.68 -12.20
C SER A 67 17.33 17.96 -11.00
N LEU A 68 18.35 17.13 -11.24
CA LEU A 68 19.06 16.38 -10.19
C LEU A 68 19.96 17.30 -9.36
N SER A 69 20.62 18.26 -9.99
CA SER A 69 21.39 19.33 -9.34
C SER A 69 20.50 20.19 -8.43
N ARG A 70 19.30 20.55 -8.90
CA ARG A 70 18.29 21.24 -8.08
C ARG A 70 17.82 20.40 -6.89
N LEU A 71 17.57 19.10 -7.11
CA LEU A 71 17.12 18.15 -6.06
C LEU A 71 18.18 17.88 -4.98
N THR A 72 19.44 17.85 -5.37
CA THR A 72 20.57 17.56 -4.47
C THR A 72 21.17 18.83 -3.86
N SER A 73 20.77 20.01 -4.35
CA SER A 73 21.37 21.32 -4.03
C SER A 73 22.89 21.35 -4.29
N LEU A 74 23.37 20.50 -5.19
CA LEU A 74 24.78 20.39 -5.57
C LEU A 74 24.96 20.86 -7.02
N PRO A 75 26.14 21.40 -7.38
CA PRO A 75 26.45 21.74 -8.77
C PRO A 75 26.25 20.55 -9.71
N MET A 76 25.89 20.81 -10.96
CA MET A 76 25.71 19.75 -11.99
C MET A 76 26.96 18.86 -12.15
N ASP A 77 28.15 19.40 -11.89
CA ASP A 77 29.42 18.70 -12.03
C ASP A 77 29.84 17.95 -10.76
N HIS A 78 29.03 18.01 -9.69
CA HIS A 78 29.38 17.33 -8.44
C HIS A 78 29.37 15.80 -8.64
N PRO A 79 30.40 15.08 -8.15
CA PRO A 79 30.55 13.63 -8.38
C PRO A 79 29.35 12.80 -7.94
N SER A 80 28.66 13.19 -6.86
CA SER A 80 27.42 12.52 -6.41
C SER A 80 26.26 12.65 -7.40
N VAL A 81 26.12 13.80 -8.08
CA VAL A 81 25.07 14.05 -9.08
C VAL A 81 25.34 13.24 -10.34
N GLN A 82 26.60 13.20 -10.78
CA GLN A 82 27.01 12.39 -11.94
C GLN A 82 26.86 10.89 -11.68
N ALA A 83 27.19 10.42 -10.47
CA ALA A 83 27.00 9.03 -10.08
C ALA A 83 25.52 8.62 -10.11
N GLU A 84 24.63 9.42 -9.51
CA GLU A 84 23.19 9.13 -9.48
C GLU A 84 22.56 9.23 -10.89
N LEU A 85 23.03 10.16 -11.72
CA LEU A 85 22.60 10.26 -13.11
C LEU A 85 23.06 9.07 -13.96
N GLN A 86 24.26 8.55 -13.69
CA GLN A 86 24.79 7.35 -14.32
C GLN A 86 23.99 6.11 -13.90
N ASP A 87 23.63 5.97 -12.62
CA ASP A 87 22.78 4.87 -12.13
C ASP A 87 21.42 4.85 -12.85
N ILE A 88 20.82 6.03 -13.06
CA ILE A 88 19.54 6.16 -13.79
C ILE A 88 19.70 5.78 -15.26
N ARG A 89 20.81 6.16 -15.91
CA ARG A 89 21.09 5.76 -17.30
C ARG A 89 21.26 4.25 -17.44
N VAL A 90 22.04 3.65 -16.54
CA VAL A 90 22.25 2.19 -16.51
C VAL A 90 20.92 1.47 -16.29
N ALA A 91 20.10 1.93 -15.36
CA ALA A 91 18.77 1.36 -15.13
C ALA A 91 17.86 1.44 -16.38
N LEU A 92 17.89 2.56 -17.11
CA LEU A 92 17.11 2.74 -18.35
C LEU A 92 17.66 1.90 -19.52
N GLN A 93 18.97 1.74 -19.61
CA GLN A 93 19.58 0.89 -20.61
C GLN A 93 19.19 -0.58 -20.39
N ILE A 94 19.24 -1.05 -19.13
CA ILE A 94 18.74 -2.38 -18.75
C ILE A 94 17.25 -2.50 -19.13
N GLU A 95 16.43 -1.48 -18.89
CA GLU A 95 15.00 -1.48 -19.29
C GLU A 95 14.81 -1.58 -20.82
N ARG A 96 15.64 -0.87 -21.61
CA ARG A 96 15.61 -0.92 -23.09
C ARG A 96 16.07 -2.27 -23.63
N GLU A 97 17.12 -2.86 -23.05
CA GLU A 97 17.65 -4.17 -23.44
C GLU A 97 16.69 -5.32 -23.12
N MET A 98 15.89 -5.18 -22.06
CA MET A 98 14.86 -6.16 -21.69
C MET A 98 13.63 -6.16 -22.62
N GLY A 99 13.46 -5.14 -23.47
CA GLY A 99 12.36 -5.01 -24.41
C GLY A 99 11.00 -4.69 -23.75
N GLU A 100 9.99 -4.37 -24.57
CA GLU A 100 8.63 -4.21 -24.06
C GLU A 100 8.06 -5.58 -23.65
N SER A 101 7.80 -5.76 -22.36
CA SER A 101 7.10 -6.95 -21.89
C SER A 101 5.69 -7.00 -22.47
N THR A 102 5.04 -8.16 -22.49
CA THR A 102 3.60 -8.34 -22.77
C THR A 102 2.90 -8.86 -21.51
N TYR A 103 1.58 -8.69 -21.36
CA TYR A 103 0.85 -9.29 -20.22
C TYR A 103 1.04 -10.82 -20.15
N LYS A 104 1.23 -11.48 -21.31
CA LYS A 104 1.55 -12.91 -21.40
C LYS A 104 2.90 -13.26 -20.73
N ASP A 105 3.86 -12.34 -20.70
CA ASP A 105 5.17 -12.56 -20.07
C ASP A 105 5.10 -12.57 -18.54
N CYS A 106 4.03 -12.00 -17.96
CA CYS A 106 3.78 -12.04 -16.52
C CYS A 106 3.50 -13.47 -16.02
N PHE A 107 2.97 -14.34 -16.90
CA PHE A 107 2.61 -15.73 -16.61
C PHE A 107 3.58 -16.76 -17.20
N ARG A 108 4.60 -16.34 -17.95
CA ARG A 108 5.63 -17.26 -18.45
C ARG A 108 6.46 -17.79 -17.28
N LEU A 109 6.52 -19.12 -17.16
CA LEU A 109 7.45 -19.82 -16.28
C LEU A 109 8.85 -19.77 -16.90
N ASN A 110 9.48 -18.59 -16.83
CA ASN A 110 10.86 -18.39 -17.27
C ASN A 110 11.84 -18.79 -16.14
N GLN A 111 13.15 -18.80 -16.42
CA GLN A 111 14.21 -19.14 -15.44
C GLN A 111 14.09 -18.37 -14.10
N ASN A 112 13.54 -17.16 -14.11
CA ASN A 112 13.27 -16.35 -12.92
C ASN A 112 11.96 -16.70 -12.17
N LYS A 113 11.31 -17.83 -12.47
CA LYS A 113 10.02 -18.24 -11.85
C LYS A 113 8.99 -17.09 -11.82
N THR A 114 8.99 -16.25 -12.86
CA THR A 114 8.22 -15.00 -12.92
C THR A 114 6.72 -15.26 -12.74
N GLY A 115 6.18 -16.32 -13.37
CA GLY A 115 4.79 -16.73 -13.19
C GLY A 115 4.39 -17.02 -11.73
N LEU A 116 5.24 -17.73 -10.96
CA LEU A 116 4.96 -18.03 -9.55
C LEU A 116 5.04 -16.78 -8.67
N ARG A 117 5.96 -15.86 -9.00
CA ARG A 117 6.10 -14.56 -8.32
C ARG A 117 4.88 -13.68 -8.56
N THR A 118 4.44 -13.55 -9.82
CA THR A 118 3.21 -12.84 -10.20
C THR A 118 1.99 -13.44 -9.51
N LEU A 119 1.85 -14.77 -9.56
CA LEU A 119 0.74 -15.48 -8.91
C LEU A 119 0.74 -15.26 -7.39
N SER A 120 1.90 -15.34 -6.74
CA SER A 120 2.01 -15.09 -5.30
C SER A 120 1.57 -13.68 -4.92
N GLY A 121 1.96 -12.66 -5.71
CA GLY A 121 1.52 -11.28 -5.48
C GLY A 121 0.01 -11.08 -5.67
N ILE A 122 -0.57 -11.69 -6.70
CA ILE A 122 -2.03 -11.71 -6.94
C ILE A 122 -2.74 -12.38 -5.76
N VAL A 123 -2.28 -13.56 -5.35
CA VAL A 123 -2.88 -14.32 -4.25
C VAL A 123 -2.79 -13.56 -2.93
N ILE A 124 -1.67 -12.91 -2.63
CA ILE A 124 -1.51 -12.13 -1.39
C ILE A 124 -2.52 -10.97 -1.33
N LEU A 125 -2.67 -10.20 -2.41
CA LEU A 125 -3.62 -9.07 -2.45
C LEU A 125 -5.08 -9.51 -2.51
N ALA A 126 -5.36 -10.66 -3.12
CA ALA A 126 -6.68 -11.30 -3.07
C ALA A 126 -7.02 -11.78 -1.66
N LEU A 127 -6.10 -12.50 -1.01
CA LEU A 127 -6.24 -12.98 0.37
C LEU A 127 -6.39 -11.83 1.37
N GLN A 128 -5.75 -10.69 1.12
CA GLN A 128 -5.92 -9.48 1.92
C GLN A 128 -7.41 -9.09 2.03
N GLN A 129 -8.18 -9.20 0.94
CA GLN A 129 -9.62 -8.89 0.97
C GLN A 129 -10.47 -10.03 1.52
N LEU A 130 -10.09 -11.27 1.23
CA LEU A 130 -10.77 -12.45 1.79
C LEU A 130 -10.62 -12.59 3.31
N THR A 131 -9.76 -11.79 3.94
CA THR A 131 -9.72 -11.70 5.40
C THR A 131 -11.03 -11.17 6.02
N GLY A 132 -11.92 -10.58 5.22
CA GLY A 132 -13.19 -10.05 5.69
C GLY A 132 -13.07 -8.69 6.39
N ILE A 133 -11.91 -8.03 6.30
CA ILE A 133 -11.68 -6.74 6.95
C ILE A 133 -12.64 -5.64 6.45
N ASN A 134 -13.03 -5.68 5.16
CA ASN A 134 -13.99 -4.72 4.61
C ASN A 134 -15.38 -4.87 5.22
N PHE A 135 -15.81 -6.11 5.53
CA PHE A 135 -17.06 -6.33 6.25
C PHE A 135 -17.01 -5.64 7.63
N LEU A 136 -15.89 -5.77 8.35
CA LEU A 136 -15.71 -5.11 9.65
C LEU A 136 -15.69 -3.57 9.54
N PHE A 137 -15.12 -3.00 8.48
CA PHE A 137 -15.10 -1.55 8.30
C PHE A 137 -16.45 -0.98 7.83
N TYR A 138 -17.14 -1.64 6.90
CA TYR A 138 -18.38 -1.14 6.32
C TYR A 138 -19.61 -1.47 7.15
N TYR A 139 -19.67 -2.69 7.70
CA TYR A 139 -20.83 -3.18 8.45
C TYR A 139 -20.57 -3.30 9.94
N GLY A 140 -19.35 -3.03 10.42
CA GLY A 140 -19.02 -3.11 11.84
C GLY A 140 -19.94 -2.29 12.73
N THR A 141 -20.25 -1.04 12.35
CA THR A 141 -21.18 -0.19 13.14
C THR A 141 -22.60 -0.74 13.18
N THR A 142 -23.08 -1.31 12.07
CA THR A 142 -24.41 -1.92 11.98
C THR A 142 -24.45 -3.20 12.81
N PHE A 143 -23.40 -4.01 12.73
CA PHE A 143 -23.22 -5.18 13.56
C PHE A 143 -23.19 -4.82 15.05
N PHE A 144 -22.42 -3.79 15.44
CA PHE A 144 -22.39 -3.28 16.82
C PHE A 144 -23.73 -2.72 17.30
N ALA A 145 -24.52 -2.12 16.40
CA ALA A 145 -25.87 -1.65 16.70
C ALA A 145 -26.84 -2.81 16.97
N HIS A 146 -26.80 -3.87 16.15
CA HIS A 146 -27.58 -5.09 16.38
C HIS A 146 -27.17 -5.82 17.66
N VAL A 147 -25.90 -5.70 18.03
CA VAL A 147 -25.27 -6.26 19.24
C VAL A 147 -25.53 -5.38 20.49
N GLY A 148 -26.46 -4.41 20.43
CA GLY A 148 -26.94 -3.70 21.62
C GLY A 148 -25.99 -2.65 22.21
N ILE A 149 -24.95 -2.23 21.47
CA ILE A 149 -24.07 -1.14 21.92
C ILE A 149 -24.78 0.21 21.82
N ARG A 150 -24.78 0.94 22.94
CA ARG A 150 -25.33 2.30 23.02
C ARG A 150 -24.69 3.30 22.04
N ASN A 151 -23.38 3.17 21.76
CA ASN A 151 -22.62 4.08 20.89
C ASN A 151 -21.72 3.36 19.87
N PRO A 152 -22.26 2.78 18.79
CA PRO A 152 -21.50 2.05 17.77
C PRO A 152 -20.42 2.90 17.08
N PHE A 153 -20.69 4.20 16.93
CA PHE A 153 -19.76 5.16 16.33
C PHE A 153 -18.45 5.27 17.11
N LEU A 154 -18.51 5.28 18.45
CA LEU A 154 -17.32 5.42 19.30
C LEU A 154 -16.38 4.23 19.15
N VAL A 155 -16.93 3.02 19.01
CA VAL A 155 -16.16 1.79 18.75
C VAL A 155 -15.49 1.85 17.38
N SER A 156 -16.18 2.34 16.36
CA SER A 156 -15.61 2.51 15.01
C SER A 156 -14.47 3.54 14.98
N VAL A 157 -14.65 4.68 15.65
CA VAL A 157 -13.61 5.70 15.79
C VAL A 157 -12.40 5.14 16.54
N ALA A 158 -12.63 4.41 17.63
CA ALA A 158 -11.56 3.74 18.38
C ALA A 158 -10.80 2.74 17.49
N ASN A 159 -11.50 1.91 16.72
CA ASN A 159 -10.89 0.97 15.77
C ASN A 159 -10.06 1.68 14.70
N THR A 160 -10.53 2.83 14.20
CA THR A 160 -9.78 3.62 13.21
C THR A 160 -8.50 4.20 13.80
N ILE A 161 -8.55 4.73 15.03
CA ILE A 161 -7.37 5.24 15.74
C ILE A 161 -6.37 4.10 16.00
N VAL A 162 -6.85 2.94 16.46
CA VAL A 162 -6.01 1.76 16.68
C VAL A 162 -5.40 1.28 15.38
N ASN A 163 -6.15 1.22 14.29
CA ASN A 163 -5.64 0.84 12.97
C ASN A 163 -4.51 1.78 12.52
N MET A 164 -4.71 3.09 12.64
CA MET A 164 -3.71 4.10 12.31
C MET A 164 -2.46 3.96 13.21
N GLY A 165 -2.65 3.80 14.52
CA GLY A 165 -1.55 3.66 15.48
C GLY A 165 -0.76 2.38 15.31
N MET A 166 -1.42 1.25 15.01
CA MET A 166 -0.81 -0.07 14.87
C MET A 166 -0.09 -0.26 13.52
N THR A 167 -0.34 0.62 12.55
CA THR A 167 0.40 0.64 11.29
C THR A 167 1.89 0.98 11.53
N LEU A 168 2.20 1.87 12.49
CA LEU A 168 3.59 2.27 12.79
C LEU A 168 4.43 1.10 13.35
N PRO A 169 3.99 0.37 14.41
CA PRO A 169 4.64 -0.86 14.83
C PRO A 169 4.71 -1.92 13.71
N GLY A 170 3.69 -2.00 12.85
CA GLY A 170 3.67 -2.93 11.73
C GLY A 170 4.81 -2.68 10.73
N MET A 171 5.06 -1.42 10.38
CA MET A 171 6.21 -1.06 9.55
C MET A 171 7.54 -1.44 10.21
N TRP A 172 7.70 -1.11 11.50
CA TRP A 172 8.90 -1.49 12.26
C TRP A 172 9.10 -3.02 12.34
N ALA A 173 8.01 -3.77 12.57
CA ALA A 173 8.01 -5.22 12.61
C ALA A 173 8.39 -5.84 11.26
N THR A 174 7.97 -5.22 10.16
CA THR A 174 8.28 -5.66 8.79
C THR A 174 9.77 -5.63 8.50
N ASP A 175 10.48 -4.63 9.02
CA ASP A 175 11.93 -4.49 8.84
C ASP A 175 12.75 -5.42 9.73
N ARG A 176 12.26 -5.74 10.94
CA ARG A 176 12.97 -6.59 11.92
C ARG A 176 12.72 -8.09 11.74
N LEU A 177 11.46 -8.49 11.57
CA LEU A 177 11.04 -9.91 11.56
C LEU A 177 11.02 -10.51 10.16
N GLY A 178 11.08 -9.67 9.13
CA GLY A 178 10.93 -10.08 7.74
C GLY A 178 9.47 -10.34 7.37
N ARG A 179 9.20 -10.33 6.06
CA ARG A 179 7.82 -10.24 5.51
C ARG A 179 7.03 -11.54 5.58
N ARG A 180 7.68 -12.67 5.32
CA ARG A 180 7.03 -14.01 5.27
C ARG A 180 6.48 -14.47 6.63
N PRO A 181 7.26 -14.48 7.73
CA PRO A 181 6.72 -14.89 9.02
C PRO A 181 5.63 -13.91 9.50
N LEU A 182 5.76 -12.62 9.22
CA LEU A 182 4.78 -11.61 9.63
C LEU A 182 3.40 -11.84 8.99
N LEU A 183 3.35 -12.22 7.71
CA LEU A 183 2.10 -12.60 7.04
C LEU A 183 1.49 -13.89 7.62
N LEU A 184 2.32 -14.89 7.93
CA LEU A 184 1.85 -16.17 8.49
C LEU A 184 1.31 -16.00 9.92
N TRP A 185 2.05 -15.30 10.79
CA TRP A 185 1.62 -15.03 12.16
C TRP A 185 0.37 -14.15 12.20
N GLY A 186 0.33 -13.09 11.37
CA GLY A 186 -0.85 -12.25 11.23
C GLY A 186 -2.07 -13.05 10.74
N GLY A 187 -1.88 -13.92 9.76
CA GLY A 187 -2.95 -14.75 9.21
C GLY A 187 -3.50 -15.72 10.24
N ALA A 188 -2.62 -16.40 10.98
CA ALA A 188 -3.02 -17.30 12.05
C ALA A 188 -3.79 -16.57 13.17
N ALA A 189 -3.31 -15.41 13.61
CA ALA A 189 -3.99 -14.61 14.64
C ALA A 189 -5.39 -14.18 14.18
N MET A 190 -5.52 -13.71 12.94
CA MET A 190 -6.80 -13.32 12.35
C MET A 190 -7.76 -14.52 12.19
N SER A 191 -7.27 -15.67 11.74
CA SER A 191 -8.09 -16.89 11.63
C SER A 191 -8.62 -17.35 12.98
N VAL A 192 -7.79 -17.31 14.03
CA VAL A 192 -8.24 -17.65 15.40
C VAL A 192 -9.30 -16.66 15.87
N CYS A 193 -9.09 -15.36 15.67
CA CYS A 193 -10.08 -14.34 16.06
C CYS A 193 -11.40 -14.52 15.30
N ALA A 194 -11.35 -14.75 13.99
CA ALA A 194 -12.53 -14.96 13.16
C ALA A 194 -13.32 -16.21 13.60
N TYR A 195 -12.63 -17.29 13.94
CA TYR A 195 -13.27 -18.52 14.42
C TYR A 195 -13.95 -18.31 15.79
N LEU A 196 -13.29 -17.59 16.71
CA LEU A 196 -13.88 -17.26 18.01
C LEU A 196 -15.10 -16.34 17.87
N ILE A 197 -15.04 -15.34 16.98
CA ILE A 197 -16.18 -14.48 16.68
C ILE A 197 -17.35 -15.29 16.12
N ALA A 198 -17.08 -16.24 15.22
CA ALA A 198 -18.10 -17.11 14.65
C ALA A 198 -18.78 -18.00 15.71
N ILE A 199 -18.00 -18.64 16.59
CA ILE A 199 -18.53 -19.45 17.69
C ILE A 199 -19.41 -18.59 18.59
N LEU A 200 -18.89 -17.47 19.10
CA LEU A 200 -19.64 -16.60 19.99
C LEU A 200 -20.92 -16.09 19.31
N GLY A 201 -20.85 -15.74 18.02
CA GLY A 201 -21.99 -15.28 17.24
C GLY A 201 -23.10 -16.31 17.07
N VAL A 202 -22.81 -17.63 17.07
CA VAL A 202 -23.84 -18.68 16.96
C VAL A 202 -24.29 -19.23 18.31
N THR A 203 -23.45 -19.17 19.35
CA THR A 203 -23.76 -19.76 20.66
C THR A 203 -24.47 -18.83 21.62
N THR A 204 -24.48 -17.51 21.38
CA THR A 204 -24.99 -16.53 22.35
C THR A 204 -26.19 -15.75 21.84
N SER A 205 -27.19 -15.60 22.70
CA SER A 205 -28.36 -14.76 22.44
C SER A 205 -27.96 -13.29 22.37
N VAL A 206 -28.62 -12.53 21.49
CA VAL A 206 -28.38 -11.09 21.28
C VAL A 206 -28.73 -10.23 22.50
N THR A 207 -29.18 -10.85 23.59
CA THR A 207 -29.58 -10.20 24.86
C THR A 207 -28.46 -10.16 25.90
N ASP A 208 -27.42 -10.99 25.78
CA ASP A 208 -26.38 -11.13 26.80
C ASP A 208 -25.22 -10.14 26.56
N ILE A 209 -24.94 -9.28 27.54
CA ILE A 209 -23.97 -8.19 27.39
C ILE A 209 -22.51 -8.70 27.41
N GLU A 210 -22.22 -9.78 28.14
CA GLU A 210 -20.85 -10.27 28.32
C GLU A 210 -20.25 -10.87 27.03
N PRO A 211 -20.94 -11.77 26.30
CA PRO A 211 -20.43 -12.31 25.04
C PRO A 211 -20.25 -11.23 23.96
N GLN A 212 -21.12 -10.22 23.97
CA GLN A 212 -21.08 -9.11 23.02
C GLN A 212 -19.80 -8.27 23.19
N ARG A 213 -19.40 -8.00 24.43
CA ARG A 213 -18.11 -7.33 24.72
C ARG A 213 -16.92 -8.15 24.26
N ALA A 214 -16.98 -9.48 24.42
CA ALA A 214 -15.93 -10.38 23.96
C ALA A 214 -15.81 -10.36 22.42
N ILE A 215 -16.91 -10.37 21.68
CA ILE A 215 -16.92 -10.26 20.21
C ILE A 215 -16.25 -8.96 19.76
N ILE A 216 -16.57 -7.84 20.39
CA ILE A 216 -15.98 -6.53 20.05
C ILE A 216 -14.48 -6.52 20.33
N ALA A 217 -14.06 -7.01 21.50
CA ALA A 217 -12.64 -7.10 21.84
C ALA A 217 -11.88 -7.96 20.82
N LEU A 218 -12.45 -9.10 20.40
CA LEU A 218 -11.88 -9.97 19.37
C LEU A 218 -11.82 -9.28 17.99
N MET A 219 -12.83 -8.48 17.63
CA MET A 219 -12.80 -7.68 16.41
C MET A 219 -11.70 -6.62 16.45
N CYS A 220 -11.53 -5.90 17.57
CA CYS A 220 -10.45 -4.93 17.75
C CYS A 220 -9.06 -5.59 17.63
N ILE A 221 -8.89 -6.79 18.21
CA ILE A 221 -7.66 -7.58 18.10
C ILE A 221 -7.43 -8.00 16.65
N CYS A 222 -8.47 -8.45 15.94
CA CYS A 222 -8.38 -8.82 14.53
C CYS A 222 -7.95 -7.63 13.65
N ILE A 223 -8.54 -6.45 13.85
CA ILE A 223 -8.18 -5.21 13.13
C ILE A 223 -6.73 -4.81 13.45
N THR A 224 -6.31 -4.95 14.71
CA THR A 224 -4.92 -4.66 15.13
C THR A 224 -3.92 -5.61 14.49
N ALA A 225 -4.23 -6.91 14.46
CA ALA A 225 -3.42 -7.91 13.79
C ALA A 225 -3.32 -7.61 12.29
N PHE A 226 -4.43 -7.28 11.63
CA PHE A 226 -4.43 -6.90 10.22
C PHE A 226 -3.58 -5.64 9.95
N ALA A 227 -3.78 -4.58 10.73
CA ALA A 227 -3.09 -3.29 10.55
C ALA A 227 -1.57 -3.42 10.73
N SER A 228 -1.13 -4.27 11.67
CA SER A 228 0.28 -4.50 11.95
C SER A 228 0.96 -5.48 10.98
N THR A 229 0.19 -6.30 10.25
CA THR A 229 0.72 -7.36 9.39
C THR A 229 0.24 -7.21 7.94
N TRP A 230 -0.91 -7.76 7.59
CA TRP A 230 -1.43 -7.86 6.22
C TRP A 230 -1.67 -6.51 5.54
N GLY A 231 -1.97 -5.45 6.29
CA GLY A 231 -2.18 -4.10 5.76
C GLY A 231 -0.97 -3.57 4.98
N PRO A 232 0.15 -3.23 5.65
CA PRO A 232 1.33 -2.69 4.98
C PRO A 232 2.14 -3.77 4.24
N VAL A 233 2.25 -4.98 4.80
CA VAL A 233 3.16 -6.01 4.26
C VAL A 233 2.70 -6.52 2.90
N GLY A 234 1.40 -6.61 2.65
CA GLY A 234 0.87 -7.04 1.34
C GLY A 234 1.39 -6.16 0.20
N TRP A 235 1.37 -4.84 0.39
CA TRP A 235 1.86 -3.87 -0.60
C TRP A 235 3.38 -3.88 -0.74
N VAL A 236 4.12 -4.01 0.37
CA VAL A 236 5.59 -4.12 0.34
C VAL A 236 6.03 -5.36 -0.43
N VAL A 237 5.42 -6.51 -0.16
CA VAL A 237 5.77 -7.79 -0.79
C VAL A 237 5.51 -7.75 -2.30
N VAL A 238 4.40 -7.17 -2.73
CA VAL A 238 4.09 -6.96 -4.16
C VAL A 238 5.12 -6.05 -4.83
N GLY A 239 5.62 -5.03 -4.13
CA GLY A 239 6.71 -4.17 -4.63
C GLY A 239 8.07 -4.87 -4.75
N GLU A 240 8.37 -5.80 -3.84
CA GLU A 240 9.66 -6.49 -3.76
C GLU A 240 9.76 -7.75 -4.65
N ILE A 241 8.67 -8.50 -4.81
CA ILE A 241 8.68 -9.81 -5.48
C ILE A 241 8.78 -9.70 -7.01
N PHE A 242 8.28 -8.62 -7.60
CA PHE A 242 8.19 -8.54 -9.06
C PHE A 242 9.49 -8.08 -9.73
N PRO A 243 9.98 -8.83 -10.74
CA PRO A 243 11.16 -8.44 -11.49
C PRO A 243 10.88 -7.19 -12.33
N LEU A 244 11.90 -6.35 -12.49
CA LEU A 244 11.79 -4.99 -13.04
C LEU A 244 11.08 -4.94 -14.41
N ASN A 245 11.32 -5.92 -15.28
CA ASN A 245 10.77 -5.99 -16.63
C ASN A 245 9.24 -6.14 -16.70
N VAL A 246 8.61 -6.82 -15.73
CA VAL A 246 7.15 -7.02 -15.69
C VAL A 246 6.48 -6.32 -14.51
N ARG A 247 7.26 -5.66 -13.64
CA ARG A 247 6.77 -5.08 -12.38
C ARG A 247 5.52 -4.23 -12.54
N ALA A 248 5.53 -3.26 -13.46
CA ALA A 248 4.38 -2.38 -13.65
C ALA A 248 3.09 -3.14 -14.01
N ARG A 249 3.21 -4.20 -14.82
CA ARG A 249 2.07 -5.02 -15.28
C ARG A 249 1.65 -6.06 -14.24
N ALA A 250 2.60 -6.62 -13.51
CA ALA A 250 2.31 -7.52 -12.39
C ALA A 250 1.61 -6.77 -11.25
N ILE A 251 2.04 -5.53 -10.96
CA ILE A 251 1.36 -4.64 -10.01
C ILE A 251 -0.05 -4.34 -10.48
N SER A 252 -0.25 -3.99 -11.76
CA SER A 252 -1.60 -3.70 -12.27
C SER A 252 -2.53 -4.92 -12.20
N LEU A 253 -2.04 -6.12 -12.51
CA LEU A 253 -2.80 -7.38 -12.38
C LEU A 253 -3.15 -7.68 -10.92
N ALA A 254 -2.19 -7.50 -10.00
CA ALA A 254 -2.41 -7.77 -8.58
C ALA A 254 -3.40 -6.77 -7.96
N ILE A 255 -3.31 -5.49 -8.31
CA ILE A 255 -4.30 -4.47 -7.95
C ILE A 255 -5.67 -4.78 -8.55
N ALA A 256 -5.73 -5.17 -9.83
CA ALA A 256 -7.00 -5.55 -10.45
C ALA A 256 -7.65 -6.73 -9.73
N SER A 257 -6.87 -7.74 -9.32
CA SER A 257 -7.37 -8.87 -8.54
C SER A 257 -7.91 -8.45 -7.17
N HIS A 258 -7.23 -7.51 -6.50
CA HIS A 258 -7.66 -6.96 -5.22
C HIS A 258 -9.06 -6.31 -5.31
N TRP A 259 -9.26 -5.44 -6.30
CA TRP A 259 -10.55 -4.78 -6.53
C TRP A 259 -11.62 -5.75 -7.01
N CYS A 260 -11.25 -6.74 -7.83
CA CYS A 260 -12.19 -7.77 -8.28
C CYS A 260 -12.72 -8.60 -7.12
N VAL A 261 -11.84 -9.04 -6.20
CA VAL A 261 -12.25 -9.78 -5.00
C VAL A 261 -13.09 -8.88 -4.09
N LEU A 262 -12.73 -7.61 -3.93
CA LEU A 262 -13.54 -6.66 -3.17
C LEU A 262 -14.95 -6.49 -3.76
N ALA A 263 -15.09 -6.43 -5.09
CA ALA A 263 -16.39 -6.28 -5.73
C ALA A 263 -17.28 -7.53 -5.61
N LEU A 264 -16.68 -8.70 -5.34
CA LEU A 264 -17.38 -9.97 -5.19
C LEU A 264 -17.72 -10.32 -3.73
N ALA A 265 -17.11 -9.62 -2.76
CA ALA A 265 -17.23 -9.88 -1.33
C ALA A 265 -18.20 -8.90 -0.65
#